data_AF-A0A7G8T6U5-F1
#
_entry.id   AF-A0A7G8T6U5-F1
#
_cell.length_a   1.000
_cell.length_b   1.000
_cell.length_c   1.000
_cell.angle_alpha   90.00
_cell.angle_beta   90.00
_cell.angle_gamma   90.00
#
_symmetry.space_group_name_H-M   'P 1'
#
loop_
_entity.id
_entity.type
_entity.pdbx_description
1 polymer ?
#
loop_
_entity_poly.entity_id
_entity_poly.type
_entity_poly.pdbx_seq_one_letter_code
_entity_poly.pdbx_strand_id
1 'polypeptide(L)'
;MIKRSKLAIFLLIGSIICILLKLLISYLFPFSRLLLWFLLIPAMLICLAAFMIKNGKALINPQIWRCALLSIIAVVFTLLPIDRELELARFHVAKGFFYSAAQNVEKQISSAEGTEYGRFPLKFPQNMLNPGYGSVDYYKHGESVAILFPVSQSLSTVRYLCYLSDSKAKDLLENPRKYGFNRDGFPRIEKLDDSQWMYVFYWGDIRQKDPNL
;
A
#
# COMPACT_ATOMS: atom_id res chain seq x y z
N MET A 1 9.40 -36.90 -22.97
CA MET A 1 10.28 -35.81 -22.49
C MET A 1 9.87 -34.53 -23.19
N ILE A 2 9.20 -33.60 -22.51
CA ILE A 2 8.85 -32.29 -23.13
C ILE A 2 10.16 -31.64 -23.56
N LYS A 3 10.38 -31.45 -24.86
CA LYS A 3 11.37 -30.47 -25.34
C LYS A 3 10.98 -29.17 -24.67
N ARG A 4 11.77 -28.73 -23.68
CA ARG A 4 11.50 -27.55 -22.83
C ARG A 4 11.06 -26.39 -23.72
N SER A 5 9.76 -26.17 -23.81
CA SER A 5 9.21 -25.08 -24.61
C SER A 5 9.64 -23.81 -23.92
N LYS A 6 10.41 -22.96 -24.60
CA LYS A 6 10.86 -21.66 -24.07
C LYS A 6 9.68 -20.86 -23.49
N LEU A 7 8.50 -21.01 -24.10
CA LEU A 7 7.25 -20.39 -23.66
C LEU A 7 6.72 -20.95 -22.33
N ALA A 8 6.83 -22.26 -22.09
CA ALA A 8 6.43 -22.87 -20.82
C ALA A 8 7.34 -22.42 -19.67
N ILE A 9 8.66 -22.33 -19.93
CA ILE A 9 9.62 -21.81 -18.94
C ILE A 9 9.30 -20.36 -18.62
N PHE A 10 9.07 -19.54 -19.65
CA PHE A 10 8.72 -18.13 -19.47
C PHE A 10 7.45 -17.97 -18.63
N LEU A 11 6.39 -18.74 -18.93
CA LEU A 11 5.15 -18.72 -18.16
C LEU A 11 5.36 -19.11 -16.69
N LEU A 12 6.16 -20.14 -16.41
CA LEU A 12 6.47 -20.54 -15.04
C LEU A 12 7.24 -19.46 -14.28
N ILE A 13 8.32 -18.96 -14.86
CA ILE A 13 9.15 -17.90 -14.25
C ILE A 13 8.34 -16.62 -14.05
N GLY A 14 7.59 -16.20 -15.08
CA GLY A 14 6.72 -15.04 -15.03
C GLY A 14 5.63 -15.16 -13.96
N SER A 15 5.06 -16.36 -13.77
CA SER A 15 4.09 -16.63 -12.69
C SER A 15 4.69 -16.41 -11.31
N ILE A 16 5.91 -16.93 -11.07
CA ILE A 16 6.62 -16.75 -9.79
C ILE A 16 6.93 -15.27 -9.55
N ILE A 17 7.45 -14.57 -10.56
CA ILE A 17 7.77 -13.14 -10.47
C ILE A 17 6.50 -12.32 -10.16
N CYS A 18 5.37 -12.62 -10.83
CA CYS A 18 4.09 -11.97 -10.59
C CYS A 18 3.63 -12.13 -9.13
N ILE A 19 3.69 -13.35 -8.59
CA ILE A 19 3.32 -13.63 -7.20
C ILE A 19 4.24 -12.88 -6.23
N LEU A 20 5.55 -12.96 -6.43
CA LEU A 20 6.53 -12.28 -5.56
C LEU A 20 6.34 -10.76 -5.57
N LEU A 21 6.16 -10.15 -6.75
CA LEU A 21 5.92 -8.71 -6.83
C LEU A 21 4.60 -8.29 -6.19
N LYS A 22 3.56 -9.12 -6.27
CA LYS A 22 2.29 -8.86 -5.58
C LYS A 22 2.45 -8.92 -4.07
N LEU A 23 3.19 -9.90 -3.54
CA LEU A 23 3.47 -10.00 -2.11
C LEU A 23 4.35 -8.84 -1.61
N LEU A 24 5.26 -8.35 -2.45
CA LEU A 24 6.17 -7.24 -2.14
C LEU A 24 5.60 -5.86 -2.51
N ILE A 25 4.32 -5.78 -2.90
CA ILE A 25 3.68 -4.55 -3.38
C ILE A 25 3.69 -3.44 -2.32
N SER A 26 3.63 -3.82 -1.05
CA SER A 26 3.67 -2.90 0.10
C SER A 26 5.09 -2.38 0.41
N TYR A 27 6.15 -2.98 -0.15
CA TYR A 27 7.54 -2.59 0.06
C TYR A 27 8.14 -1.84 -1.13
N LEU A 28 7.74 -2.19 -2.36
CA LEU A 28 8.30 -1.68 -3.61
C LEU A 28 7.34 -0.71 -4.33
N PHE A 29 6.46 -0.04 -3.59
CA PHE A 29 5.51 0.94 -4.13
C PHE A 29 6.25 2.20 -4.63
N PRO A 30 5.85 2.85 -5.75
CA PRO A 30 4.81 2.48 -6.72
C PRO A 30 5.30 1.57 -7.87
N PHE A 31 6.61 1.35 -7.98
CA PHE A 31 7.23 0.69 -9.13
C PHE A 31 6.72 -0.73 -9.37
N SER A 32 6.51 -1.50 -8.29
CA SER A 32 5.93 -2.86 -8.36
C SER A 32 4.54 -2.88 -9.00
N ARG A 33 3.68 -1.91 -8.70
CA ARG A 33 2.34 -1.81 -9.29
C ARG A 33 2.43 -1.54 -10.79
N LEU A 34 3.24 -0.56 -11.18
CA LEU A 34 3.39 -0.20 -12.60
C LEU A 34 3.94 -1.39 -13.41
N LEU A 35 4.96 -2.06 -12.89
CA LEU A 35 5.59 -3.19 -13.55
C LEU A 35 4.64 -4.41 -13.64
N LEU A 36 3.84 -4.67 -12.61
CA LEU A 36 2.80 -5.70 -12.66
C LEU A 36 1.73 -5.39 -13.70
N TRP A 37 1.12 -4.21 -13.63
CA TRP A 37 -0.07 -3.87 -14.42
C TRP A 37 0.23 -3.58 -15.89
N PHE A 38 1.31 -2.87 -16.19
CA PHE A 38 1.60 -2.42 -17.56
C PHE A 38 2.55 -3.33 -18.34
N LEU A 39 3.32 -4.19 -17.64
CA LEU A 39 4.30 -5.05 -18.29
C LEU A 39 3.99 -6.53 -18.08
N LEU A 40 4.02 -7.01 -16.84
CA LEU A 40 3.99 -8.45 -16.58
C LEU A 40 2.63 -9.09 -16.85
N ILE A 41 1.53 -8.51 -16.37
CA ILE A 41 0.18 -9.07 -16.59
C ILE A 41 -0.15 -9.11 -18.09
N PRO A 42 0.00 -8.02 -18.88
CA PRO A 42 -0.25 -8.07 -20.32
C PRO A 42 0.64 -9.08 -21.04
N ALA A 43 1.95 -9.13 -20.72
CA ALA A 43 2.87 -10.09 -21.32
C ALA A 43 2.47 -11.54 -20.99
N MET A 44 2.08 -11.82 -19.76
CA MET A 44 1.62 -13.14 -19.33
C MET A 44 0.36 -13.57 -20.07
N LEU A 45 -0.61 -12.67 -20.25
CA LEU A 45 -1.85 -12.96 -20.99
C LEU A 45 -1.56 -13.28 -22.47
N ILE A 46 -0.71 -12.48 -23.12
CA ILE A 46 -0.30 -12.71 -24.52
C ILE A 46 0.43 -14.06 -24.65
N CYS A 47 1.41 -14.32 -23.79
CA CYS A 47 2.16 -15.58 -23.81
C CYS A 47 1.29 -16.79 -23.51
N LEU A 48 0.32 -16.65 -22.59
CA LEU A 48 -0.63 -17.70 -22.27
C LEU A 48 -1.54 -17.99 -23.46
N ALA A 49 -2.09 -16.97 -24.12
CA ALA A 49 -2.89 -17.15 -25.33
C ALA A 49 -2.09 -17.85 -26.44
N ALA A 50 -0.86 -17.38 -26.71
CA ALA A 50 0.03 -18.00 -27.68
C ALA A 50 0.36 -19.47 -27.31
N PHE A 51 0.53 -19.75 -26.00
CA PHE A 51 0.80 -21.10 -25.50
C PHE A 51 -0.39 -22.02 -25.72
N MET A 52 -1.60 -21.56 -25.43
CA MET A 52 -2.84 -22.31 -25.62
C MET A 52 -3.10 -22.59 -27.11
N ILE A 53 -2.93 -21.60 -27.99
CA ILE A 53 -3.09 -21.76 -29.44
C ILE A 53 -2.09 -22.78 -30.00
N LYS A 54 -0.79 -22.62 -29.65
CA LYS A 54 0.27 -23.51 -30.14
C LYS A 54 0.11 -24.95 -29.69
N ASN A 55 -0.44 -25.16 -28.49
CA ASN A 55 -0.59 -26.49 -27.90
C ASN A 55 -2.04 -27.00 -27.93
N GLY A 56 -2.95 -26.40 -28.71
CA GLY A 56 -4.39 -26.65 -28.62
C GLY A 56 -4.81 -28.13 -28.56
N LYS A 57 -4.27 -28.98 -29.44
CA LYS A 57 -4.56 -30.43 -29.44
C LYS A 57 -3.85 -31.21 -28.33
N ALA A 58 -2.79 -30.65 -27.77
CA ALA A 58 -1.98 -31.23 -26.70
C ALA A 58 -2.39 -30.74 -25.29
N LEU A 59 -3.44 -29.92 -25.16
CA LEU A 59 -3.97 -29.46 -23.87
C LEU A 59 -4.51 -30.62 -23.01
N ILE A 60 -4.83 -31.75 -23.62
CA ILE A 60 -5.20 -33.00 -22.93
C ILE A 60 -3.99 -33.55 -22.13
N ASN A 61 -2.76 -33.17 -22.48
CA ASN A 61 -1.58 -33.54 -21.71
C ASN A 61 -1.59 -32.85 -20.34
N PRO A 62 -1.57 -33.60 -19.22
CA PRO A 62 -1.69 -33.04 -17.89
C PRO A 62 -0.55 -32.07 -17.54
N GLN A 63 0.63 -32.21 -18.13
CA GLN A 63 1.76 -31.31 -17.88
C GLN A 63 1.57 -29.94 -18.53
N ILE A 64 1.05 -29.91 -19.76
CA ILE A 64 0.76 -28.66 -20.49
C ILE A 64 -0.40 -27.93 -19.82
N TRP A 65 -1.45 -28.66 -19.45
CA TRP A 65 -2.58 -28.13 -18.70
C TRP A 65 -2.16 -27.52 -17.36
N ARG A 66 -1.35 -28.23 -16.56
CA ARG A 66 -0.85 -27.72 -15.28
C ARG A 66 -0.06 -26.42 -15.43
N CYS A 67 0.76 -26.30 -16.47
CA CYS A 67 1.51 -25.07 -16.73
C CYS A 67 0.57 -23.89 -17.03
N ALA A 68 -0.43 -24.09 -17.90
CA ALA A 68 -1.43 -23.07 -18.19
C ALA A 68 -2.23 -22.69 -16.93
N LEU A 69 -2.68 -23.69 -16.17
CA LEU A 69 -3.45 -23.49 -14.93
C LEU A 69 -2.66 -22.68 -13.89
N LEU A 70 -1.38 -23.00 -13.66
CA LEU A 70 -0.53 -22.26 -12.74
C LEU A 70 -0.39 -20.79 -13.15
N SER A 71 -0.23 -20.51 -14.44
CA SER A 71 -0.16 -19.14 -14.94
C SER A 71 -1.47 -18.38 -14.82
N ILE A 72 -2.60 -19.05 -15.05
CA ILE A 72 -3.92 -18.46 -14.81
C ILE A 72 -4.08 -18.11 -13.33
N ILE A 73 -3.77 -19.06 -12.42
CA ILE A 73 -3.85 -18.83 -10.97
C ILE A 73 -2.96 -17.67 -10.56
N ALA A 74 -1.74 -17.58 -11.08
CA ALA A 74 -0.83 -16.48 -10.77
C ALA A 74 -1.39 -15.12 -11.22
N VAL A 75 -1.95 -15.04 -12.44
CA VAL A 75 -2.58 -13.81 -12.94
C VAL A 75 -3.82 -13.45 -12.12
N VAL A 76 -4.68 -14.42 -11.79
CA VAL A 76 -5.85 -14.17 -10.93
C VAL A 76 -5.40 -13.67 -9.55
N PHE A 77 -4.39 -14.30 -8.95
CA PHE A 77 -3.83 -13.90 -7.66
C PHE A 77 -3.29 -12.46 -7.67
N THR A 78 -2.59 -12.04 -8.74
CA THR A 78 -2.07 -10.66 -8.80
C THR A 78 -3.17 -9.61 -8.90
N LEU A 79 -4.34 -9.97 -9.46
CA LEU A 79 -5.52 -9.12 -9.56
C LEU A 79 -6.36 -9.09 -8.27
N LEU A 80 -6.14 -10.00 -7.32
CA LEU A 80 -6.90 -10.00 -6.07
C LEU A 80 -6.66 -8.71 -5.27
N PRO A 81 -7.71 -8.12 -4.67
CA PRO A 81 -7.62 -6.86 -3.91
C PRO A 81 -7.05 -7.06 -2.49
N ILE A 82 -5.97 -7.85 -2.33
CA ILE A 82 -5.35 -8.19 -1.03
C ILE A 82 -4.35 -7.13 -0.53
N ASP A 83 -4.27 -5.97 -1.19
CA ASP A 83 -3.25 -4.97 -0.89
C ASP A 83 -3.38 -4.43 0.55
N ARG A 84 -4.63 -4.27 1.03
CA ARG A 84 -4.91 -3.81 2.40
C ARG A 84 -4.39 -4.82 3.42
N GLU A 85 -4.66 -6.10 3.21
CA GLU A 85 -4.25 -7.18 4.11
C GLU A 85 -2.72 -7.27 4.18
N LEU A 86 -2.02 -7.05 3.05
CA LEU A 86 -0.55 -6.96 3.01
C LEU A 86 0.00 -5.70 3.71
N GLU A 87 -0.67 -4.56 3.58
CA GLU A 87 -0.33 -3.32 4.30
C GLU A 87 -0.47 -3.50 5.81
N LEU A 88 -1.56 -4.14 6.28
CA LEU A 88 -1.79 -4.47 7.68
C LEU A 88 -0.80 -5.50 8.20
N ALA A 89 -0.52 -6.57 7.45
CA ALA A 89 0.50 -7.55 7.82
C ALA A 89 1.87 -6.88 8.03
N ARG A 90 2.26 -5.96 7.14
CA ARG A 90 3.48 -5.15 7.29
C ARG A 90 3.45 -4.31 8.55
N PHE A 91 2.32 -3.68 8.88
CA PHE A 91 2.17 -2.92 10.12
C PHE A 91 2.41 -3.80 11.35
N HIS A 92 1.78 -4.98 11.43
CA HIS A 92 1.95 -5.87 12.58
C HIS A 92 3.40 -6.36 12.73
N VAL A 93 4.08 -6.69 11.62
CA VAL A 93 5.49 -7.12 11.64
C VAL A 93 6.42 -5.97 12.07
N ALA A 94 6.14 -4.74 11.63
CA ALA A 94 6.97 -3.57 11.90
C ALA A 94 6.44 -2.66 13.02
N LYS A 95 5.50 -3.15 13.84
CA LYS A 95 4.72 -2.33 14.80
C LYS A 95 5.60 -1.54 15.76
N GLY A 96 6.69 -2.13 16.25
CA GLY A 96 7.65 -1.45 17.13
C GLY A 96 8.33 -0.24 16.46
N PHE A 97 8.66 -0.33 15.17
CA PHE A 97 9.26 0.78 14.43
C PHE A 97 8.25 1.90 14.20
N PHE A 98 7.00 1.56 13.88
CA PHE A 98 5.91 2.53 13.77
C PHE A 98 5.67 3.28 15.08
N TYR A 99 5.63 2.57 16.21
CA TYR A 99 5.51 3.18 17.54
C TYR A 99 6.68 4.11 17.85
N SER A 100 7.92 3.65 17.62
CA SER A 100 9.11 4.48 17.85
C SER A 100 9.11 5.75 16.99
N ALA A 101 8.68 5.64 15.72
CA ALA A 101 8.55 6.79 14.83
C ALA A 101 7.46 7.75 15.33
N ALA A 102 6.29 7.23 15.69
CA ALA A 102 5.18 8.04 16.19
C ALA A 102 5.55 8.81 17.46
N GLN A 103 6.18 8.16 18.44
CA GLN A 103 6.62 8.82 19.67
C GLN A 103 7.67 9.91 19.42
N ASN A 104 8.58 9.69 18.48
CA ASN A 104 9.59 10.69 18.12
C ASN A 104 8.96 11.93 17.46
N VAL A 105 7.95 11.73 16.62
CA VAL A 105 7.20 12.80 15.97
C VAL A 105 6.34 13.54 17.00
N GLU A 106 5.59 12.80 17.82
CA GLU A 106 4.73 13.34 18.87
C GLU A 106 5.51 14.26 19.81
N LYS A 107 6.66 13.83 20.32
CA LYS A 107 7.53 14.64 21.20
C LYS A 107 7.99 15.96 20.58
N GLN A 108 8.16 16.01 19.27
CA GLN A 108 8.63 17.20 18.57
C GLN A 108 7.48 18.13 18.19
N ILE A 109 6.30 17.58 17.90
CA ILE A 109 5.17 18.34 17.38
C ILE A 109 4.23 18.79 18.50
N SER A 110 4.00 17.99 19.55
CA SER A 110 2.98 18.28 20.57
C SER A 110 3.19 19.62 21.27
N SER A 111 4.44 20.03 21.51
CA SER A 111 4.79 21.29 22.16
C SER A 111 5.17 22.43 21.21
N ALA A 112 5.28 22.19 19.90
CA ALA A 112 5.70 23.22 18.94
C ALA A 112 4.58 24.23 18.61
N GLU A 113 4.78 25.51 18.86
CA GLU A 113 3.79 26.56 18.54
C GLU A 113 3.62 26.76 17.03
N GLY A 114 2.38 27.06 16.58
CA GLY A 114 2.08 27.41 15.18
C GLY A 114 2.20 26.26 14.16
N THR A 115 2.01 25.01 14.59
CA THR A 115 2.09 23.81 13.73
C THR A 115 0.81 22.98 13.78
N GLU A 116 -0.32 23.53 13.34
CA GLU A 116 -1.61 22.81 13.41
C GLU A 116 -1.69 21.63 12.42
N TYR A 117 -1.02 21.72 11.27
CA TYR A 117 -0.91 20.62 10.33
C TYR A 117 0.38 20.72 9.52
N GLY A 118 0.88 19.58 9.05
CA GLY A 118 2.03 19.57 8.16
C GLY A 118 2.57 18.19 7.88
N ARG A 119 3.81 18.19 7.37
CA ARG A 119 4.61 16.99 7.13
C ARG A 119 5.85 16.99 8.00
N PHE A 120 6.12 15.85 8.61
CA PHE A 120 7.33 15.64 9.39
C PHE A 120 8.25 14.62 8.68
N PRO A 121 9.48 15.00 8.30
CA PRO A 121 10.42 14.08 7.69
C PRO A 121 10.94 13.06 8.71
N LEU A 122 10.80 11.77 8.40
CA LEU A 122 11.36 10.70 9.23
C LEU A 122 12.85 10.56 8.96
N LYS A 123 13.64 10.34 10.01
CA LYS A 123 15.07 10.02 9.89
C LYS A 123 15.26 8.53 9.65
N PHE A 124 16.37 8.15 9.04
CA PHE A 124 16.75 6.74 8.94
C PHE A 124 16.88 6.12 10.35
N PRO A 125 16.40 4.88 10.58
CA PRO A 125 15.78 3.95 9.62
C PRO A 125 14.26 4.10 9.47
N GLN A 126 13.62 4.98 10.22
CA GLN A 126 12.15 5.12 10.26
C GLN A 126 11.56 5.61 8.93
N ASN A 127 12.34 6.30 8.10
CA ASN A 127 11.93 6.65 6.74
C ASN A 127 11.59 5.44 5.85
N MET A 128 12.08 4.24 6.16
CA MET A 128 11.76 3.01 5.44
C MET A 128 10.32 2.51 5.68
N LEU A 129 9.62 3.03 6.69
CA LEU A 129 8.23 2.67 6.98
C LEU A 129 7.28 3.14 5.87
N ASN A 130 7.64 4.22 5.19
CA ASN A 130 6.90 4.81 4.08
C ASN A 130 7.82 4.95 2.85
N PRO A 131 8.17 3.84 2.18
CA PRO A 131 9.01 3.87 0.99
C PRO A 131 8.40 4.79 -0.06
N GLY A 132 9.16 5.80 -0.50
CA GLY A 132 8.71 6.81 -1.46
C GLY A 132 8.28 8.16 -0.86
N TYR A 133 7.94 8.21 0.44
CA TYR A 133 7.53 9.46 1.11
C TYR A 133 8.56 9.97 2.12
N GLY A 134 9.20 9.07 2.85
CA GLY A 134 10.21 9.40 3.88
C GLY A 134 9.71 10.36 4.97
N SER A 135 8.40 10.55 5.08
CA SER A 135 7.75 11.53 5.95
C SER A 135 6.37 11.01 6.38
N VAL A 136 5.80 11.67 7.39
CA VAL A 136 4.44 11.45 7.88
C VAL A 136 3.67 12.76 7.78
N ASP A 137 2.38 12.67 7.49
CA ASP A 137 1.47 13.82 7.65
C ASP A 137 1.05 13.88 9.14
N TYR A 138 0.72 15.05 9.67
CA TYR A 138 0.17 15.18 11.03
C TYR A 138 -0.90 16.26 11.15
N TYR A 139 -1.80 16.08 12.12
CA TYR A 139 -2.76 17.06 12.59
C TYR A 139 -2.56 17.29 14.08
N LYS A 140 -2.57 18.54 14.51
CA LYS A 140 -2.34 18.97 15.88
C LYS A 140 -3.40 19.95 16.34
N HIS A 141 -3.86 19.80 17.58
CA HIS A 141 -4.63 20.81 18.28
C HIS A 141 -4.31 20.79 19.76
N GLY A 142 -3.74 21.89 20.29
CA GLY A 142 -3.14 21.88 21.62
C GLY A 142 -2.01 20.86 21.68
N GLU A 143 -2.00 19.99 22.69
CA GLU A 143 -1.01 18.91 22.81
C GLU A 143 -1.43 17.61 22.09
N SER A 144 -2.66 17.54 21.58
CA SER A 144 -3.20 16.35 20.90
C SER A 144 -2.72 16.28 19.46
N VAL A 145 -2.15 15.14 19.05
CA VAL A 145 -1.57 14.93 17.72
C VAL A 145 -2.07 13.62 17.11
N ALA A 146 -2.55 13.70 15.87
CA ALA A 146 -2.78 12.56 15.01
C ALA A 146 -1.67 12.48 13.95
N ILE A 147 -0.96 11.36 13.89
CA ILE A 147 0.19 11.15 12.99
C ILE A 147 -0.21 10.13 11.94
N LEU A 148 -0.04 10.45 10.66
CA LEU A 148 -0.50 9.66 9.53
C LEU A 148 0.68 9.17 8.72
N PHE A 149 0.85 7.86 8.68
CA PHE A 149 1.86 7.17 7.89
C PHE A 149 1.25 6.77 6.54
N PRO A 150 1.65 7.39 5.42
CA PRO A 150 1.14 7.01 4.11
C PRO A 150 1.54 5.57 3.78
N VAL A 151 0.56 4.70 3.55
CA VAL A 151 0.82 3.30 3.15
C VAL A 151 0.50 3.03 1.68
N SER A 152 -0.47 3.75 1.12
CA SER A 152 -0.76 3.70 -0.31
C SER A 152 -1.40 5.00 -0.77
N GLN A 153 -0.90 5.55 -1.89
CA GLN A 153 -1.52 6.67 -2.57
C GLN A 153 -1.65 6.34 -4.04
N SER A 154 -2.85 6.49 -4.57
CA SER A 154 -3.19 6.38 -5.97
C SER A 154 -4.05 7.58 -6.36
N LEU A 155 -4.29 7.76 -7.66
CA LEU A 155 -5.08 8.87 -8.19
C LEU A 155 -6.45 9.04 -7.52
N SER A 156 -7.05 7.96 -7.03
CA SER A 156 -8.41 7.94 -6.47
C SER A 156 -8.48 7.53 -5.01
N THR A 157 -7.37 7.08 -4.41
CA THR A 157 -7.39 6.48 -3.07
C THR A 157 -6.11 6.79 -2.32
N VAL A 158 -6.26 7.29 -1.11
CA VAL A 158 -5.16 7.43 -0.15
C VAL A 158 -5.48 6.65 1.12
N ARG A 159 -4.49 5.90 1.60
CA ARG A 159 -4.59 5.05 2.79
C ARG A 159 -3.46 5.38 3.75
N TYR A 160 -3.80 5.45 5.02
CA TYR A 160 -2.85 5.75 6.09
C TYR A 160 -3.01 4.76 7.24
N LEU A 161 -1.88 4.44 7.86
CA LEU A 161 -1.86 4.00 9.25
C LEU A 161 -1.75 5.25 10.11
N CYS A 162 -2.66 5.43 11.05
CA CYS A 162 -2.69 6.61 11.89
C CYS A 162 -2.45 6.25 13.36
N TYR A 163 -1.55 6.98 14.00
CA TYR A 163 -1.35 6.96 15.43
C TYR A 163 -2.03 8.15 16.09
N LEU A 164 -2.68 7.90 17.23
CA LEU A 164 -3.38 8.86 18.04
C LEU A 164 -2.64 9.03 19.37
N SER A 165 -2.21 10.26 19.69
CA SER A 165 -1.63 10.55 21.02
C SER A 165 -2.65 10.29 22.13
N ASP A 166 -3.90 10.70 21.91
CA ASP A 166 -4.99 10.63 22.88
C ASP A 166 -6.36 10.46 22.20
N SER A 167 -7.44 10.47 22.99
CA SER A 167 -8.80 10.35 22.49
C SER A 167 -9.29 11.57 21.69
N LYS A 168 -8.76 12.77 21.95
CA LYS A 168 -9.09 13.99 21.18
C LYS A 168 -8.46 13.94 19.78
N ALA A 169 -7.29 13.32 19.63
CA ALA A 169 -6.67 13.10 18.33
C ALA A 169 -7.57 12.31 17.37
N LYS A 170 -8.46 11.44 17.90
CA LYS A 170 -9.48 10.77 17.09
C LYS A 170 -10.48 11.75 16.48
N ASP A 171 -10.96 12.72 17.28
CA ASP A 171 -11.92 13.74 16.80
C ASP A 171 -11.27 14.68 15.78
N LEU A 172 -9.94 14.89 15.84
CA LEU A 172 -9.20 15.63 14.80
C LEU A 172 -9.30 14.94 13.42
N LEU A 173 -9.34 13.61 13.38
CA LEU A 173 -9.46 12.84 12.14
C LEU A 173 -10.91 12.72 11.65
N GLU A 174 -11.85 12.57 12.57
CA GLU A 174 -13.28 12.40 12.27
C GLU A 174 -13.94 13.73 11.92
N ASN A 175 -13.56 14.82 12.59
CA ASN A 175 -14.20 16.13 12.49
C ASN A 175 -13.19 17.28 12.34
N PRO A 176 -12.25 17.24 11.36
CA PRO A 176 -11.20 18.24 11.21
C PRO A 176 -11.73 19.69 11.07
N ARG A 177 -12.92 19.89 10.46
CA ARG A 177 -13.55 21.21 10.34
C ARG A 177 -13.83 21.89 11.68
N LYS A 178 -14.13 21.13 12.76
CA LYS A 178 -14.34 21.69 14.11
C LYS A 178 -13.09 22.39 14.65
N TYR A 179 -11.93 22.00 14.14
CA TYR A 179 -10.62 22.48 14.57
C TYR A 179 -10.00 23.45 13.56
N GLY A 180 -10.79 23.97 12.60
CA GLY A 180 -10.34 24.98 11.64
C GLY A 180 -9.64 24.41 10.40
N PHE A 181 -9.57 23.09 10.22
CA PHE A 181 -8.96 22.51 9.03
C PHE A 181 -9.94 22.52 7.85
N ASN A 182 -9.46 22.99 6.69
CA ASN A 182 -10.23 23.00 5.44
C ASN A 182 -10.17 21.64 4.73
N ARG A 183 -10.68 20.59 5.39
CA ARG A 183 -10.82 19.24 4.85
C ARG A 183 -11.96 18.50 5.51
N ASP A 184 -12.46 17.47 4.85
CA ASP A 184 -13.40 16.54 5.45
C ASP A 184 -12.70 15.47 6.28
N GLY A 185 -13.45 14.94 7.25
CA GLY A 185 -13.01 13.81 8.05
C GLY A 185 -12.81 12.57 7.18
N PHE A 186 -12.06 11.61 7.72
CA PHE A 186 -11.87 10.34 7.02
C PHE A 186 -13.18 9.53 7.02
N PRO A 187 -13.75 9.17 5.85
CA PRO A 187 -15.05 8.52 5.75
C PRO A 187 -15.06 7.08 6.30
N ARG A 188 -13.89 6.44 6.38
CA ARG A 188 -13.71 5.13 7.01
C ARG A 188 -12.49 5.16 7.90
N ILE A 189 -12.73 4.90 9.18
CA ILE A 189 -11.72 4.74 10.22
C ILE A 189 -11.95 3.38 10.85
N GLU A 190 -10.95 2.52 10.76
CA GLU A 190 -10.95 1.20 11.35
C GLU A 190 -9.95 1.17 12.49
N LYS A 191 -10.38 0.72 13.66
CA LYS A 191 -9.51 0.59 14.82
C LYS A 191 -8.63 -0.63 14.67
N LEU A 192 -7.32 -0.45 14.81
CA LEU A 192 -6.35 -1.56 14.90
C LEU A 192 -6.23 -2.01 16.36
N ASP A 193 -5.68 -3.21 16.61
CA ASP A 193 -5.67 -3.91 17.92
C ASP A 193 -5.57 -2.99 19.16
N ASP A 194 -4.65 -2.01 19.11
CA ASP A 194 -4.42 -1.04 20.19
C ASP A 194 -5.25 0.23 19.97
N SER A 195 -5.76 0.84 21.06
CA SER A 195 -6.63 2.03 20.98
C SER A 195 -6.04 3.24 20.27
N GLN A 196 -4.72 3.29 20.13
CA GLN A 196 -4.01 4.41 19.52
C GLN A 196 -3.80 4.27 18.02
N TRP A 197 -3.99 3.07 17.43
CA TRP A 197 -3.76 2.87 16.01
C TRP A 197 -5.07 2.74 15.24
N MET A 198 -5.16 3.46 14.13
CA MET A 198 -6.29 3.45 13.22
C MET A 198 -5.80 3.20 11.80
N TYR A 199 -6.56 2.47 11.01
CA TYR A 199 -6.40 2.41 9.56
C TYR A 199 -7.45 3.34 8.95
N VAL A 200 -7.01 4.37 8.23
CA VAL A 200 -7.89 5.37 7.64
C VAL A 200 -7.80 5.38 6.14
N PHE A 201 -8.96 5.59 5.52
CA PHE A 201 -9.15 5.50 4.10
C PHE A 201 -9.87 6.75 3.58
N TYR A 202 -9.43 7.29 2.45
CA TYR A 202 -10.07 8.42 1.77
C TYR A 202 -10.18 8.18 0.23
N TRP A 203 -11.39 8.39 -0.31
CA TRP A 203 -11.68 8.44 -1.75
C TRP A 203 -11.76 9.92 -2.16
N GLY A 204 -10.97 10.37 -3.14
CA GLY A 204 -11.11 11.73 -3.71
C GLY A 204 -9.93 12.67 -3.46
N ASP A 205 -10.12 13.93 -3.88
CA ASP A 205 -9.14 14.83 -4.52
C ASP A 205 -7.70 14.79 -3.96
N ILE A 206 -6.74 14.48 -4.85
CA ILE A 206 -5.31 14.72 -4.59
C ILE A 206 -5.12 16.24 -4.66
N ARG A 207 -5.34 16.89 -3.51
CA ARG A 207 -4.77 18.16 -3.03
C ARG A 207 -5.84 18.96 -2.29
N GLN A 208 -5.63 19.19 -0.99
CA GLN A 208 -5.81 20.56 -0.49
C GLN A 208 -4.93 21.45 -1.37
N LYS A 209 -5.51 22.51 -1.95
CA LYS A 209 -4.73 23.62 -2.53
C LYS A 209 -3.73 24.07 -1.46
N ASP A 210 -2.48 23.67 -1.62
CA ASP A 210 -1.38 24.34 -0.95
C ASP A 210 -1.30 25.74 -1.59
N PRO A 211 -1.51 26.84 -0.85
CA PRO A 211 -1.35 28.18 -1.41
C PRO A 211 0.12 28.51 -1.72
N ASN A 212 1.07 27.65 -1.33
CA ASN A 212 2.52 27.86 -1.50
C ASN A 212 3.18 26.87 -2.49
N LEU A 213 2.41 26.15 -3.30
CA LEU A 213 2.89 25.38 -4.47
C LEU A 213 2.39 25.96 -5.79
#